data_AF-A0AAJ2H3Z5-F1
#
_entry.id   AF-A0AAJ2H3Z5-F1
#
_cell.length_a   1.000
_cell.length_b   1.000
_cell.length_c   1.000
_cell.angle_alpha   90.00
_cell.angle_beta   90.00
_cell.angle_gamma   90.00
#
_symmetry.space_group_name_H-M   'P 1'
#
loop_
_entity.id
_entity.type
_entity.pdbx_description
1 polymer ?
#
loop_
_entity_poly.entity_id
_entity_poly.type
_entity_poly.pdbx_seq_one_letter_code
_entity_poly.pdbx_strand_id
1 'polypeptide(L)'
;MAWNKRYLELFDYPDNFVYVGCPVANLIRYNAERGECGAGDVEQHVAKRLRWMQAGSAHEFERERADGRIIEMRGYPIAGGGFVTTYADITIFRHTEAQLEARVHDRTQQLETALQEQQYATKRADL
;
A
#
# COMPACT_ATOMS: atom_id res chain seq x y z
N MET A 1 10.13 -18.24 11.86
CA MET A 1 9.12 -17.41 11.16
C MET A 1 7.75 -17.94 11.54
N ALA A 2 6.79 -17.07 11.83
CA ALA A 2 5.39 -17.43 12.05
C ALA A 2 4.52 -16.63 11.07
N TRP A 3 3.36 -17.17 10.72
CA TRP A 3 2.40 -16.54 9.81
C TRP A 3 0.98 -16.85 10.27
N ASN A 4 0.02 -16.04 9.84
CA ASN A 4 -1.41 -16.32 10.00
C ASN A 4 -2.01 -16.82 8.68
N LYS A 5 -3.25 -17.33 8.73
CA LYS A 5 -3.93 -17.86 7.54
C LYS A 5 -4.13 -16.80 6.45
N ARG A 6 -4.48 -15.56 6.84
CA ARG A 6 -4.72 -14.45 5.91
C ARG A 6 -3.48 -14.10 5.08
N TYR A 7 -2.28 -14.26 5.65
CA TYR A 7 -1.03 -14.06 4.92
C TYR A 7 -0.89 -15.06 3.76
N LEU A 8 -1.27 -16.32 3.97
CA LEU A 8 -1.23 -17.33 2.91
C LEU A 8 -2.26 -17.04 1.82
N GLU A 9 -3.48 -16.67 2.22
CA GLU A 9 -4.57 -16.31 1.31
C GLU A 9 -4.22 -15.07 0.46
N LEU A 10 -3.52 -14.08 1.05
CA LEU A 10 -3.10 -12.87 0.35
C LEU A 10 -2.11 -13.16 -0.79
N PHE A 11 -1.15 -14.03 -0.53
CA PHE A 11 -0.08 -14.35 -1.48
C PHE A 11 -0.36 -15.58 -2.34
N ASP A 12 -1.46 -16.31 -2.09
CA ASP A 12 -1.87 -17.46 -2.88
C ASP A 12 -0.69 -18.44 -3.08
N TYR A 13 -0.08 -18.85 -1.96
CA TYR A 13 1.01 -19.81 -1.98
C TYR A 13 0.48 -21.22 -2.26
N PRO A 14 1.24 -22.07 -2.99
CA PRO A 14 0.88 -23.46 -3.19
C PRO A 14 0.74 -24.21 -1.86
N ASP A 15 -0.09 -25.26 -1.88
CA ASP A 15 -0.23 -26.14 -0.73
C ASP A 15 1.14 -26.66 -0.25
N ASN A 16 1.35 -26.64 1.06
CA ASN A 16 2.60 -27.05 1.72
C ASN A 16 3.84 -26.22 1.36
N PHE A 17 3.71 -25.09 0.66
CA PHE A 17 4.84 -24.22 0.34
C PHE A 17 5.43 -23.54 1.59
N VAL A 18 4.56 -23.14 2.53
CA VAL A 18 4.97 -22.52 3.80
C VAL A 18 4.86 -23.54 4.93
N TYR A 19 5.98 -23.81 5.58
CA TYR A 19 6.10 -24.78 6.67
C TYR A 19 7.03 -24.24 7.76
N VAL A 20 6.99 -24.85 8.95
CA VAL A 20 7.81 -24.40 10.09
C VAL A 20 9.28 -24.58 9.75
N GLY A 21 10.05 -23.49 9.84
CA GLY A 21 11.46 -23.46 9.45
C GLY A 21 11.70 -23.09 7.99
N CYS A 22 10.65 -22.86 7.18
CA CYS A 22 10.81 -22.36 5.83
C CYS A 22 11.58 -21.02 5.83
N PRO A 23 12.66 -20.86 5.04
CA PRO A 23 13.40 -19.61 4.95
C PRO A 23 12.52 -18.49 4.38
N VAL A 24 12.43 -17.36 5.09
CA VAL A 24 11.69 -16.17 4.61
C VAL A 24 12.17 -15.71 3.23
N ALA A 25 13.43 -15.94 2.90
CA ALA A 25 13.99 -15.65 1.58
C ALA A 25 13.25 -16.37 0.44
N ASN A 26 12.78 -17.60 0.66
CA ASN A 26 12.03 -18.36 -0.34
C ASN A 26 10.67 -17.73 -0.63
N LEU A 27 9.98 -17.25 0.43
CA LEU A 27 8.71 -16.56 0.30
C LEU A 27 8.89 -15.22 -0.43
N ILE A 28 9.92 -14.46 -0.07
CA ILE A 28 10.23 -13.20 -0.75
C ILE A 28 10.56 -13.43 -2.22
N ARG A 29 11.35 -14.47 -2.52
CA ARG A 29 11.71 -14.83 -3.90
C ARG A 29 10.48 -15.19 -4.71
N TYR A 30 9.63 -16.07 -4.19
CA TYR A 30 8.38 -16.46 -4.84
C TYR A 30 7.48 -15.25 -5.14
N ASN A 31 7.38 -14.32 -4.19
CA ASN A 31 6.63 -13.08 -4.40
C ASN A 31 7.29 -12.18 -5.46
N ALA A 32 8.62 -12.06 -5.44
CA ALA A 32 9.34 -11.24 -6.41
C ALA A 32 9.23 -11.78 -7.85
N GLU A 33 9.31 -13.10 -8.04
CA GLU A 33 9.14 -13.77 -9.33
C GLU A 33 7.76 -13.50 -9.95
N ARG A 34 6.75 -13.29 -9.10
CA ARG A 34 5.38 -12.94 -9.50
C ARG A 34 5.13 -11.43 -9.64
N GLY A 35 6.16 -10.60 -9.49
CA GLY A 35 6.05 -9.15 -9.56
C GLY A 35 5.45 -8.50 -8.31
N GLU A 36 5.15 -9.26 -7.26
CA GLU A 36 4.57 -8.74 -6.01
C GLU A 36 5.53 -7.85 -5.25
N CYS A 37 6.82 -7.89 -5.60
CA CYS A 37 7.85 -7.01 -5.05
C CYS A 37 8.01 -5.68 -5.79
N GLY A 38 7.24 -5.45 -6.86
CA GLY A 38 7.44 -4.37 -7.83
C GLY A 38 8.51 -4.71 -8.86
N ALA A 39 8.68 -3.84 -9.86
CA ALA A 39 9.68 -4.02 -10.91
C ALA A 39 11.11 -4.11 -10.33
N GLY A 40 11.96 -4.90 -10.99
CA GLY A 40 13.36 -5.08 -10.62
C GLY A 40 13.77 -6.54 -10.51
N ASP A 41 15.04 -6.75 -10.22
CA ASP A 41 15.63 -8.08 -10.06
C ASP A 41 15.16 -8.78 -8.77
N VAL A 42 14.90 -10.08 -8.89
CA VAL A 42 14.40 -10.94 -7.81
C VAL A 42 15.40 -11.00 -6.65
N GLU A 43 16.68 -11.22 -6.93
CA GLU A 43 17.68 -11.35 -5.86
C GLU A 43 17.96 -10.03 -5.17
N GLN A 44 17.89 -8.90 -5.89
CA GLN A 44 17.91 -7.57 -5.28
C GLN A 44 16.74 -7.37 -4.31
N HIS A 45 15.53 -7.81 -4.67
CA HIS A 45 14.35 -7.73 -3.81
C HIS A 45 14.49 -8.58 -2.54
N VAL A 46 15.04 -9.78 -2.67
CA VAL A 46 15.35 -10.69 -1.54
C VAL A 46 16.38 -10.04 -0.62
N ALA A 47 17.53 -9.63 -1.16
CA ALA A 47 18.63 -9.05 -0.39
C ALA A 47 18.21 -7.76 0.32
N LYS A 48 17.43 -6.89 -0.34
CA LYS A 48 16.91 -5.66 0.27
C LYS A 48 16.06 -5.95 1.51
N ARG A 49 15.10 -6.87 1.42
CA ARG A 49 14.18 -7.19 2.52
C ARG A 49 14.87 -7.95 3.66
N LEU A 50 15.80 -8.86 3.34
CA LEU A 50 16.62 -9.51 4.36
C LEU A 50 17.46 -8.49 5.14
N ARG A 51 18.08 -7.52 4.46
CA ARG A 51 18.81 -6.44 5.12
C ARG A 51 17.92 -5.61 6.04
N TRP A 52 16.71 -5.25 5.62
CA TRP A 52 15.77 -4.50 6.48
C TRP A 52 15.37 -5.27 7.73
N MET A 53 15.07 -6.56 7.59
CA MET A 53 14.76 -7.43 8.74
C MET A 53 15.96 -7.56 9.70
N GLN A 54 17.18 -7.69 9.17
CA GLN A 54 18.40 -7.79 9.98
C GLN A 54 18.75 -6.47 10.67
N ALA A 55 18.59 -5.34 9.97
CA ALA A 55 18.85 -4.02 10.52
C ALA A 55 17.79 -3.56 11.53
N GLY A 56 16.65 -4.26 11.61
CA GLY A 56 15.52 -3.86 12.45
C GLY A 56 14.90 -2.53 12.02
N SER A 57 15.07 -2.12 10.76
CA SER A 57 14.56 -0.84 10.27
C SER A 57 13.05 -0.91 10.09
N ALA A 58 12.33 -0.06 10.83
CA ALA A 58 10.91 0.13 10.62
C ALA A 58 10.65 0.65 9.20
N HIS A 59 9.61 0.15 8.55
CA HIS A 59 9.22 0.61 7.22
C HIS A 59 7.70 0.58 7.07
N GLU A 60 7.20 1.52 6.29
CA GLU A 60 5.79 1.63 5.93
C GLU A 60 5.72 2.11 4.48
N PHE A 61 5.05 1.34 3.64
CA PHE A 61 4.84 1.71 2.25
C PHE A 61 3.61 1.00 1.70
N GLU A 62 3.08 1.56 0.63
CA GLU A 62 1.97 0.98 -0.12
C GLU A 62 2.45 0.49 -1.47
N ARG A 63 1.80 -0.58 -1.95
CA ARG A 63 2.04 -1.14 -3.26
C ARG A 63 0.72 -1.49 -3.91
N GLU A 64 0.53 -0.98 -5.11
CA GLU A 64 -0.47 -1.51 -6.03
C GLU A 64 0.07 -2.79 -6.67
N ARG A 65 -0.71 -3.87 -6.57
CA ARG A 65 -0.42 -5.17 -7.18
C ARG A 65 -0.96 -5.20 -8.61
N ALA A 66 -0.49 -6.18 -9.39
CA ALA A 66 -0.97 -6.37 -10.76
C ALA A 66 -2.47 -6.68 -10.87
N ASP A 67 -3.10 -7.14 -9.78
CA ASP A 67 -4.54 -7.38 -9.69
C ASP A 67 -5.36 -6.12 -9.30
N GLY A 68 -4.69 -4.97 -9.16
CA GLY A 68 -5.31 -3.68 -8.79
C GLY A 68 -5.52 -3.48 -7.29
N ARG A 69 -5.16 -4.45 -6.44
CA ARG A 69 -5.24 -4.28 -4.98
C ARG A 69 -4.11 -3.38 -4.49
N ILE A 70 -4.44 -2.49 -3.56
CA ILE A 70 -3.46 -1.65 -2.86
C ILE A 70 -3.17 -2.28 -1.51
N ILE A 71 -1.96 -2.79 -1.34
CA ILE A 71 -1.49 -3.41 -0.11
C ILE A 71 -0.57 -2.46 0.64
N GLU A 72 -0.96 -2.12 1.85
CA GLU A 72 -0.12 -1.47 2.83
C GLU A 72 0.77 -2.51 3.52
N MET A 73 2.08 -2.25 3.54
CA MET A 73 3.08 -3.07 4.21
C MET A 73 3.72 -2.27 5.34
N ARG A 74 3.60 -2.77 6.57
CA ARG A 74 4.27 -2.18 7.74
C ARG A 74 5.19 -3.19 8.40
N GLY A 75 6.43 -2.81 8.64
CA GLY A 75 7.44 -3.64 9.25
C GLY A 75 8.01 -3.00 10.51
N TYR A 76 8.10 -3.76 11.60
CA TYR A 76 8.71 -3.30 12.85
C TYR A 76 9.61 -4.37 13.49
N PRO A 77 10.73 -3.98 14.11
CA PRO A 77 11.46 -4.87 15.01
C PRO A 77 10.63 -5.16 16.26
N ILE A 78 10.81 -6.34 16.85
CA ILE A 78 10.13 -6.72 18.10
C ILE A 78 11.13 -6.94 19.24
N ALA A 79 10.67 -6.67 20.47
CA ALA A 79 11.46 -6.92 21.67
C ALA A 79 11.77 -8.42 21.80
N GLY A 80 13.02 -8.75 22.15
CA GLY A 80 13.49 -10.15 22.19
C GLY A 80 14.09 -10.65 20.87
N GLY A 81 14.16 -9.79 19.84
CA GLY A 81 14.75 -10.10 18.55
C GLY A 81 13.73 -10.59 17.53
N GLY A 82 14.04 -10.37 16.26
CA GLY A 82 13.15 -10.68 15.14
C GLY A 82 12.42 -9.45 14.61
N PHE A 83 11.53 -9.70 13.65
CA PHE A 83 10.87 -8.66 12.86
C PHE A 83 9.45 -9.11 12.53
N VAL A 84 8.49 -8.22 12.64
CA VAL A 84 7.10 -8.45 12.23
C VAL A 84 6.79 -7.60 11.01
N THR A 85 6.10 -8.18 10.02
CA THR A 85 5.56 -7.44 8.88
C THR A 85 4.08 -7.71 8.77
N THR A 86 3.28 -6.65 8.76
CA THR A 86 1.84 -6.71 8.51
C THR A 86 1.55 -6.30 7.07
N TYR A 87 0.48 -6.89 6.54
CA TYR A 87 -0.04 -6.62 5.22
C TYR A 87 -1.54 -6.30 5.38
N ALA A 88 -1.97 -5.15 4.88
CA ALA A 88 -3.36 -4.75 4.89
C ALA A 88 -3.81 -4.38 3.47
N ASP A 89 -4.91 -4.97 3.02
CA ASP A 89 -5.58 -4.52 1.81
C ASP A 89 -6.35 -3.25 2.13
N ILE A 90 -5.87 -2.13 1.59
CA ILE A 90 -6.42 -0.79 1.79
C ILE A 90 -7.12 -0.26 0.52
N THR A 91 -7.41 -1.13 -0.45
CA THR A 91 -7.97 -0.75 -1.75
C THR A 91 -9.26 0.06 -1.59
N ILE A 92 -10.18 -0.42 -0.76
CA ILE A 92 -11.45 0.28 -0.49
C ILE A 92 -11.20 1.64 0.17
N PHE A 93 -10.26 1.69 1.11
CA PHE A 93 -9.92 2.93 1.81
C PHE A 93 -9.39 3.98 0.82
N ARG A 94 -8.41 3.62 -0.01
CA ARG A 94 -7.82 4.51 -1.02
C ARG A 94 -8.81 4.96 -2.08
N HIS A 95 -9.68 4.07 -2.56
CA HIS A 95 -10.74 4.49 -3.51
C HIS A 95 -11.74 5.44 -2.87
N THR A 96 -12.13 5.20 -1.62
CA THR A 96 -13.07 6.08 -0.90
C THR A 96 -12.44 7.46 -0.67
N GLU A 97 -11.18 7.49 -0.26
CA GLU A 97 -10.41 8.73 -0.08
C GLU A 97 -10.35 9.53 -1.39
N ALA A 98 -9.94 8.90 -2.50
CA ALA A 98 -9.89 9.55 -3.81
C ALA A 98 -11.26 10.08 -4.28
N GLN A 99 -12.34 9.35 -4.03
CA GLN A 99 -13.70 9.80 -4.35
C GLN A 99 -14.11 11.02 -3.52
N LEU A 100 -13.77 11.03 -2.23
CA LEU A 100 -14.06 12.16 -1.35
C LEU A 100 -13.25 13.40 -1.76
N GLU A 101 -11.97 13.25 -2.08
CA GLU A 101 -11.11 14.33 -2.56
C GLU A 101 -11.64 14.92 -3.87
N ALA A 102 -12.01 14.09 -4.85
CA ALA A 102 -12.60 14.54 -6.10
C ALA A 102 -13.89 15.33 -5.86
N ARG A 103 -14.75 14.83 -4.96
CA ARG A 103 -16.00 15.52 -4.61
C ARG A 103 -15.75 16.88 -3.94
N VAL A 104 -14.77 16.97 -3.05
CA VAL A 104 -14.39 18.23 -2.40
C VAL A 104 -13.85 19.22 -3.43
N HIS A 105 -13.00 18.75 -4.35
CA HIS A 105 -12.46 19.58 -5.43
C HIS A 105 -13.57 20.15 -6.32
N ASP A 106 -14.47 19.29 -6.83
CA ASP A 106 -15.59 19.69 -7.67
C ASP A 106 -16.47 20.74 -6.96
N ARG A 107 -16.75 20.53 -5.68
CA ARG A 107 -17.59 21.44 -4.90
C ARG A 107 -16.93 22.79 -4.65
N THR A 108 -15.61 22.80 -4.48
CA THR A 108 -14.83 24.02 -4.31
C THR A 108 -14.86 24.85 -5.60
N GLN A 109 -14.62 24.23 -6.76
CA GLN A 109 -14.69 24.90 -8.06
C GLN A 109 -16.08 25.49 -8.37
N GLN A 110 -17.14 24.76 -8.03
CA GLN A 110 -18.51 25.24 -8.24
C GLN A 110 -18.82 26.46 -7.36
N LEU A 111 -18.36 26.47 -6.11
CA LEU A 111 -18.54 27.62 -5.22
C LEU A 111 -17.74 28.83 -5.68
N GLU A 112 -16.49 28.64 -6.13
CA GLU A 112 -15.67 29.71 -6.69
C GLU A 112 -16.33 30.34 -7.92
N THR A 113 -16.85 29.50 -8.82
CA THR A 113 -17.56 29.97 -10.02
C THR A 113 -18.81 30.77 -9.65
N ALA A 114 -19.65 30.24 -8.76
CA ALA A 114 -20.87 30.91 -8.32
C ALA A 114 -20.59 32.24 -7.60
N LEU A 115 -19.56 32.30 -6.76
CA LEU A 115 -19.12 33.53 -6.10
C LEU A 115 -18.65 34.56 -7.11
N GLN A 116 -17.89 34.14 -8.11
CA GLN A 116 -17.41 35.02 -9.17
C GLN A 116 -18.58 35.58 -10.01
N GLU A 117 -19.55 34.74 -10.38
CA GLU A 117 -20.78 35.17 -11.06
C GLU A 117 -21.59 36.17 -10.21
N GLN A 118 -21.75 35.90 -8.92
CA GLN A 118 -22.45 36.81 -8.00
C GLN A 118 -21.73 38.17 -7.91
N GLN A 119 -20.39 38.16 -7.77
CA GLN A 119 -19.61 39.40 -7.73
C GLN A 119 -19.73 40.20 -9.03
N TYR A 120 -19.72 39.54 -10.19
CA TYR A 120 -19.96 40.20 -11.47
C TYR A 120 -21.36 40.79 -11.55
N ALA A 121 -22.39 40.06 -11.09
CA ALA A 121 -23.77 40.55 -11.08
C ALA A 121 -23.94 41.78 -10.18
N THR A 122 -23.39 41.77 -8.96
CA THR A 122 -23.44 42.92 -8.04
C THR A 122 -22.75 44.15 -8.63
N LYS A 123 -21.51 44.01 -9.12
CA LYS A 123 -20.77 45.12 -9.75
C LYS A 123 -21.49 45.74 -10.95
N ARG A 124 -22.32 44.95 -11.63
CA ARG A 124 -23.06 45.38 -12.83
C ARG A 124 -24.42 46.02 -12.49
N ALA A 125 -24.97 45.73 -11.31
CA ALA A 125 -26.19 46.36 -10.80
C ALA A 125 -25.92 47.72 -10.12
N ASP A 126 -24.69 47.94 -9.65
CA ASP A 126 -24.25 49.21 -9.03
C ASP A 126 -23.78 50.28 -10.06
N LEU A 127 -23.90 50.01 -11.36
CA LEU A 127 -23.59 50.90 -12.49
C LEU A 127 -24.88 51.37 -13.18
#